data_AF-A0AAU1JD77-F1
#
_entry.id   AF-A0AAU1JD77-F1
#
_cell.length_a   1.000
_cell.length_b   1.000
_cell.length_c   1.000
_cell.angle_alpha   90.00
_cell.angle_beta   90.00
_cell.angle_gamma   90.00
#
_symmetry.space_group_name_H-M   'P 1'
#
loop_
_entity.id
_entity.type
_entity.pdbx_description
1 polymer ?
#
loop_
_entity_poly.entity_id
_entity_poly.type
_entity_poly.pdbx_seq_one_letter_code
_entity_poly.pdbx_strand_id
1 'polypeptide(L)'
;MTIETTQPAIVSSPEDVQRRSYMTALSLAAQIMGETHALPNSFEVIVHPWAPAKPELRFYFHRDVPSMRQFRDDQMLTETMEPREDGSVYCEAVREDVWGVRVVAWTLTDAKAPAVAA
;
A
#
# COMPACT_ATOMS: atom_id res chain seq x y z
N MET A 1 46.81 18.04 22.58
CA MET A 1 46.14 16.82 23.06
C MET A 1 44.66 17.02 22.84
N THR A 2 44.12 16.45 21.77
CA THR A 2 42.73 16.64 21.36
C THR A 2 41.94 15.44 21.87
N ILE A 3 40.93 15.68 22.70
CA ILE A 3 40.09 14.59 23.23
C ILE A 3 38.99 14.34 22.20
N GLU A 4 39.13 13.28 21.41
CA GLU A 4 38.03 12.80 20.56
C GLU A 4 36.92 12.27 21.47
N THR A 5 35.82 13.02 21.54
CA THR A 5 34.62 12.57 22.24
C THR A 5 33.89 11.62 21.30
N THR A 6 34.08 10.31 21.50
CA THR A 6 33.32 9.28 20.76
C THR A 6 31.87 9.33 21.24
N GLN A 7 31.03 10.06 20.51
CA GLN A 7 29.59 10.07 20.75
C GLN A 7 29.03 8.67 20.47
N PRO A 8 28.27 8.04 21.38
CA PRO A 8 27.69 6.73 21.13
C PRO A 8 26.72 6.83 19.96
N ALA A 9 26.81 5.88 19.02
CA ALA A 9 25.86 5.77 17.93
C ALA A 9 24.45 5.57 18.51
N ILE A 10 23.50 6.42 18.14
CA ILE A 10 22.09 6.25 18.50
C ILE A 10 21.58 5.03 17.72
N VAL A 11 21.66 3.85 18.33
CA VAL A 11 21.04 2.65 17.79
C VAL A 11 19.54 2.79 18.02
N SER A 12 18.78 3.06 16.95
CA SER A 12 17.32 3.09 17.05
C SER A 12 16.80 1.71 17.42
N SER A 13 15.92 1.63 18.42
CA SER A 13 15.26 0.37 18.73
C SER A 13 14.35 -0.05 17.55
N PRO A 14 14.08 -1.36 17.36
CA PRO A 14 13.14 -1.83 16.34
C PRO A 14 11.76 -1.18 16.46
N GLU A 15 11.30 -0.90 17.69
CA GLU A 15 10.02 -0.23 17.96
C GLU A 15 10.03 1.23 17.48
N ASP A 16 11.14 1.96 17.65
CA ASP A 16 11.27 3.33 17.17
C ASP A 16 11.34 3.40 15.64
N VAL A 17 11.94 2.40 15.00
CA VAL A 17 11.91 2.26 13.53
C VAL A 17 10.47 2.01 13.08
N GLN A 18 9.79 1.05 13.70
CA GLN A 18 8.41 0.69 13.35
C GLN A 18 7.45 1.88 13.50
N ARG A 19 7.53 2.62 14.61
CA ARG A 19 6.71 3.81 14.86
C ARG A 19 6.96 4.90 13.80
N ARG A 20 8.23 5.17 13.46
CA ARG A 20 8.56 6.15 12.42
C ARG A 20 8.05 5.72 11.05
N SER A 21 8.29 4.48 10.65
CA SER A 21 7.80 3.93 9.40
C SER A 21 6.28 3.98 9.29
N TYR A 22 5.56 3.71 10.38
CA TYR A 22 4.10 3.86 10.44
C TYR A 22 3.67 5.32 10.19
N MET A 23 4.30 6.29 10.87
CA MET A 23 3.98 7.70 10.69
C MET A 23 4.33 8.23 9.29
N THR A 24 5.42 7.74 8.69
CA THR A 24 5.78 8.03 7.29
C THR A 24 4.70 7.54 6.34
N ALA A 25 4.27 6.27 6.48
CA ALA A 25 3.22 5.70 5.64
C ALA A 25 1.86 6.40 5.83
N LEU A 26 1.53 6.80 7.06
CA LEU A 26 0.30 7.56 7.33
C LEU A 26 0.33 8.96 6.72
N SER A 27 1.48 9.63 6.76
CA SER A 27 1.66 10.95 6.13
C SER A 27 1.56 10.85 4.61
N LEU A 28 2.15 9.81 4.02
CA LEU A 28 2.02 9.51 2.60
C LEU A 28 0.56 9.22 2.22
N ALA A 29 -0.17 8.46 3.05
CA ALA A 29 -1.59 8.19 2.81
C ALA A 29 -2.40 9.49 2.74
N ALA A 30 -2.18 10.42 3.67
CA ALA A 30 -2.85 11.72 3.67
C ALA A 30 -2.55 12.53 2.41
N GLN A 31 -1.29 12.52 1.94
CA GLN A 31 -0.91 13.19 0.70
C GLN A 31 -1.62 12.57 -0.52
N ILE A 32 -1.52 11.24 -0.69
CA ILE A 32 -2.15 10.52 -1.81
C ILE A 32 -3.66 10.78 -1.84
N MET A 33 -4.32 10.71 -0.68
CA MET A 33 -5.75 10.97 -0.57
C MET A 33 -6.14 12.41 -0.90
N GLY A 34 -5.21 13.38 -0.77
CA GLY A 34 -5.42 14.76 -1.16
C GLY A 34 -5.19 15.03 -2.66
N GLU A 35 -4.47 14.14 -3.35
CA GLU A 35 -4.07 14.30 -4.75
C GLU A 35 -4.86 13.40 -5.71
N THR A 36 -5.45 12.30 -5.22
CA THR A 36 -6.16 11.34 -6.08
C THR A 36 -7.57 11.79 -6.46
N HIS A 37 -7.98 11.42 -7.67
CA HIS A 37 -9.33 11.63 -8.19
C HIS A 37 -10.29 10.49 -7.87
N ALA A 38 -9.77 9.34 -7.41
CA ALA A 38 -10.54 8.15 -7.10
C ALA A 38 -10.33 7.75 -5.64
N LEU A 39 -11.32 8.01 -4.80
CA LEU A 39 -11.22 7.72 -3.38
C LEU A 39 -11.46 6.22 -3.09
N PRO A 40 -10.58 5.57 -2.32
CA PRO A 40 -10.77 4.20 -1.85
C PRO A 40 -11.88 4.14 -0.80
N ASN A 41 -12.46 2.95 -0.61
CA ASN A 41 -13.44 2.70 0.45
C ASN A 41 -12.79 2.66 1.84
N SER A 42 -11.55 2.17 1.89
CA SER A 42 -10.75 2.09 3.11
C SER A 42 -9.27 1.99 2.77
N PHE A 43 -8.40 2.30 3.73
CA PHE A 43 -6.98 2.02 3.62
C PHE A 43 -6.44 1.47 4.93
N GLU A 44 -5.32 0.76 4.84
CA GLU A 44 -4.60 0.17 5.96
C GLU A 44 -3.11 0.49 5.85
N VAL A 45 -2.50 0.75 7.01
CA VAL A 45 -1.04 0.88 7.15
C VAL A 45 -0.55 -0.32 7.92
N ILE A 46 0.36 -1.08 7.31
CA ILE A 46 0.94 -2.29 7.88
C ILE A 46 2.43 -2.07 8.06
N VAL A 47 2.92 -2.32 9.27
CA VAL A 47 4.37 -2.37 9.54
C VAL A 47 4.65 -3.65 10.29
N HIS A 48 5.19 -4.64 9.59
CA HIS A 48 5.45 -5.94 10.19
C HIS A 48 6.62 -5.88 11.19
N PRO A 49 6.55 -6.59 12.33
CA PRO A 49 7.60 -6.56 13.35
C PRO A 49 8.93 -7.17 12.85
N TRP A 50 8.87 -8.08 11.87
CA TRP A 50 10.06 -8.66 11.22
C TRP A 50 10.63 -7.79 10.09
N ALA A 51 9.94 -6.72 9.69
CA ALA A 51 10.39 -5.78 8.67
C ALA A 51 10.01 -4.34 9.05
N PRO A 52 10.50 -3.82 10.19
CA PRO A 52 10.02 -2.56 10.78
C PRO A 52 10.31 -1.34 9.91
N ALA A 53 11.30 -1.43 9.00
CA ALA A 53 11.67 -0.37 8.06
C ALA A 53 10.97 -0.45 6.69
N LYS A 54 10.06 -1.42 6.50
CA LYS A 54 9.36 -1.66 5.23
C LYS A 54 7.84 -1.57 5.45
N PRO A 55 7.30 -0.36 5.68
CA PRO A 55 5.87 -0.17 5.79
C PRO A 55 5.16 -0.44 4.47
N GLU A 56 3.92 -0.92 4.56
CA GLU A 56 3.02 -1.12 3.43
C GLU A 56 1.73 -0.31 3.66
N LEU A 57 1.29 0.37 2.61
CA LEU A 57 0.07 1.16 2.57
C LEU A 57 -0.85 0.53 1.52
N ARG A 58 -1.99 -0.02 1.96
CA ARG A 58 -2.94 -0.70 1.07
C ARG A 58 -4.26 0.06 1.00
N PHE A 59 -4.76 0.27 -0.20
CA PHE A 59 -6.00 0.95 -0.53
C PHE A 59 -7.00 -0.04 -1.12
N TYR A 60 -8.19 -0.13 -0.53
CA TYR A 60 -9.22 -1.05 -0.98
C TYR A 60 -10.32 -0.33 -1.74
N PHE A 61 -10.66 -0.87 -2.91
CA PHE A 61 -11.79 -0.46 -3.74
C PHE A 61 -12.80 -1.59 -3.79
N HIS A 62 -13.97 -1.41 -3.20
CA HIS A 62 -14.98 -2.46 -3.08
C HIS A 62 -15.67 -2.71 -4.43
N ARG A 63 -15.26 -3.78 -5.12
CA ARG A 63 -15.80 -4.21 -6.42
C ARG A 63 -15.75 -3.12 -7.51
N ASP A 64 -14.88 -2.12 -7.34
CA ASP A 64 -14.77 -0.96 -8.22
C ASP A 64 -13.42 -0.95 -8.93
N VAL A 65 -13.34 -1.71 -10.02
CA VAL A 65 -12.15 -1.76 -10.89
C VAL A 65 -11.89 -0.42 -11.58
N PRO A 66 -12.91 0.30 -12.12
CA PRO A 66 -12.68 1.61 -12.73
C PRO A 66 -11.97 2.61 -11.78
N SER A 67 -12.47 2.77 -10.55
CA SER A 67 -11.84 3.67 -9.58
C SER A 67 -10.46 3.20 -9.16
N MET A 68 -10.28 1.88 -8.95
CA MET A 68 -8.95 1.32 -8.67
C MET A 68 -7.94 1.60 -9.79
N ARG A 69 -8.36 1.50 -11.06
CA ARG A 69 -7.51 1.79 -12.22
C ARG A 69 -7.21 3.28 -12.38
N GLN A 70 -8.17 4.15 -12.07
CA GLN A 70 -7.91 5.59 -12.04
C GLN A 70 -6.89 5.93 -10.94
N PHE A 71 -7.03 5.36 -9.75
CA PHE A 71 -6.04 5.50 -8.68
C PHE A 71 -4.67 4.95 -9.06
N ARG A 72 -4.62 3.78 -9.72
CA ARG A 72 -3.39 3.21 -10.29
C ARG A 72 -2.70 4.21 -11.21
N ASP A 73 -3.45 4.86 -12.10
CA ASP A 73 -2.90 5.81 -13.05
C ASP A 73 -2.40 7.09 -12.35
N ASP A 74 -3.18 7.64 -11.41
CA ASP A 74 -2.78 8.79 -10.59
C ASP A 74 -1.46 8.54 -9.83
N GLN A 75 -1.26 7.31 -9.34
CA GLN A 75 -0.14 6.95 -8.47
C GLN A 75 0.99 6.18 -9.17
N MET A 76 0.87 5.98 -10.49
CA MET A 76 1.80 5.23 -11.34
C MET A 76 2.07 3.80 -10.82
N LEU A 77 1.01 3.08 -10.46
CA LEU A 77 1.08 1.69 -9.98
C LEU A 77 1.07 0.68 -11.13
N THR A 78 1.63 -0.50 -10.91
CA THR A 78 1.63 -1.62 -11.89
C THR A 78 0.55 -2.63 -11.53
N GLU A 79 -0.42 -2.85 -12.42
CA GLU A 79 -1.56 -3.76 -12.22
C GLU A 79 -1.23 -5.23 -12.56
N THR A 80 -1.78 -6.12 -11.76
CA THR A 80 -1.88 -7.57 -11.96
C THR A 80 -3.33 -8.01 -11.72
N MET A 81 -3.76 -9.05 -12.42
CA MET A 81 -5.09 -9.64 -12.24
C MET A 81 -4.97 -11.15 -12.14
N GLU A 82 -5.60 -11.73 -11.13
CA GLU A 82 -5.56 -13.16 -10.86
C GLU A 82 -6.99 -13.69 -10.66
N PRO A 83 -7.44 -14.65 -11.49
CA PRO A 83 -8.70 -15.34 -11.24
C PRO A 83 -8.56 -16.27 -10.03
N ARG A 84 -9.60 -16.33 -9.20
CA ARG A 84 -9.68 -17.22 -8.03
C ARG A 84 -10.58 -18.42 -8.32
N GLU A 85 -10.45 -19.47 -7.50
CA GLU A 85 -11.21 -20.73 -7.64
C GLU A 85 -12.73 -20.54 -7.58
N ASP A 86 -13.21 -19.54 -6.83
CA ASP A 86 -14.62 -19.19 -6.71
C ASP A 86 -15.16 -18.38 -7.91
N GLY A 87 -14.31 -18.15 -8.93
CA GLY A 87 -14.61 -17.38 -10.13
C GLY A 87 -14.46 -15.87 -9.97
N SER A 88 -14.23 -15.36 -8.76
CA SER A 88 -13.91 -13.95 -8.53
C SER A 88 -12.56 -13.59 -9.17
N VAL A 89 -12.35 -12.30 -9.47
CA VAL A 89 -11.06 -11.82 -9.95
C VAL A 89 -10.47 -10.86 -8.93
N TYR A 90 -9.29 -11.21 -8.42
CA TYR A 90 -8.46 -10.33 -7.62
C TYR A 90 -7.69 -9.41 -8.57
N CYS A 91 -7.75 -8.11 -8.31
CA CYS A 91 -6.97 -7.12 -9.06
C CYS A 91 -6.14 -6.32 -8.06
N GLU A 92 -4.84 -6.25 -8.29
CA GLU A 92 -3.91 -5.55 -7.43
C GLU A 92 -2.98 -4.68 -8.29
N ALA A 93 -2.78 -3.44 -7.88
CA ALA A 93 -1.82 -2.54 -8.47
C ALA A 93 -0.79 -2.10 -7.41
N VAL A 94 0.49 -2.22 -7.74
CA VAL A 94 1.58 -2.06 -6.76
C VAL A 94 2.63 -1.08 -7.24
N ARG A 95 3.21 -0.33 -6.29
CA ARG A 95 4.47 0.38 -6.44
C ARG A 95 5.33 0.13 -5.19
N GLU A 96 6.50 -0.48 -5.42
CA GLU A 96 7.31 -1.07 -4.33
C GLU A 96 8.03 -0.04 -3.44
N ASP A 97 8.32 1.15 -3.96
CA ASP A 97 9.10 2.15 -3.21
C ASP A 97 8.63 3.59 -3.51
N VAL A 98 7.72 4.07 -2.66
CA VAL A 98 7.34 5.48 -2.58
C VAL A 98 7.86 6.02 -1.26
N TRP A 99 9.06 6.61 -1.29
CA TRP A 99 9.77 7.12 -0.11
C TRP A 99 9.94 6.06 1.00
N GLY A 100 10.27 4.83 0.62
CA GLY A 100 10.42 3.70 1.52
C GLY A 100 9.11 3.01 1.92
N VAL A 101 7.99 3.36 1.30
CA VAL A 101 6.67 2.75 1.54
C VAL A 101 6.22 1.97 0.32
N ARG A 102 5.81 0.71 0.51
CA ARG A 102 5.14 -0.08 -0.54
C ARG A 102 3.68 0.37 -0.63
N VAL A 103 3.25 0.83 -1.80
CA VAL A 103 1.86 1.28 -2.04
C VAL A 103 1.12 0.24 -2.86
N VAL A 104 -0.06 -0.15 -2.38
CA VAL A 104 -0.92 -1.15 -3.00
C VAL A 104 -2.32 -0.59 -3.16
N ALA A 105 -2.93 -0.74 -4.32
CA ALA A 105 -4.37 -0.56 -4.54
C ALA A 105 -4.95 -1.90 -4.98
N TRP A 106 -6.09 -2.32 -4.41
CA TRP A 106 -6.64 -3.62 -4.73
C TRP A 106 -8.17 -3.64 -4.70
N THR A 107 -8.74 -4.58 -5.45
CA THR A 107 -10.16 -4.88 -5.49
C THR A 107 -10.41 -6.37 -5.72
N LEU A 108 -11.59 -6.82 -5.34
CA LEU A 108 -12.10 -8.16 -5.62
C LEU A 108 -13.42 -8.01 -6.36
N THR A 109 -13.51 -8.55 -7.58
CA THR A 109 -14.74 -8.52 -8.39
C THR A 109 -15.47 -9.83 -8.37
N ASP A 110 -16.79 -9.79 -8.56
CA ASP A 110 -17.62 -10.98 -8.55
C ASP A 110 -17.30 -11.92 -9.71
N ALA A 111 -17.58 -13.21 -9.49
CA ALA A 111 -17.58 -14.19 -10.56
C ALA A 111 -18.57 -13.76 -11.64
N LYS A 112 -18.11 -13.73 -12.90
CA LYS A 112 -19.00 -13.48 -14.04
C LYS A 112 -20.14 -14.50 -13.98
N ALA A 113 -21.37 -14.03 -13.82
CA ALA A 113 -22.53 -14.92 -13.83
C ALA A 113 -22.51 -15.78 -15.11
N PRO A 114 -22.76 -17.10 -15.03
CA PRO A 114 -22.83 -17.93 -16.22
C PRO A 114 -23.89 -17.35 -17.14
N ALA A 115 -23.53 -17.15 -18.41
CA ALA A 115 -24.47 -16.66 -19.40
C ALA A 115 -25.64 -17.66 -19.48
N VAL A 116 -26.82 -17.27 -19.01
CA VAL A 116 -28.03 -18.06 -19.18
C VAL A 116 -28.27 -18.09 -20.69
N ALA A 117 -28.10 -19.26 -21.30
CA ALA A 117 -28.48 -19.49 -22.68
C ALA A 117 -29.99 -19.28 -22.79
N ALA A 118 -30.38 -18.24 -23.54
CA ALA A 118 -31.76 -17.97 -23.93
C ALA A 118 -32.10 -18.74 -25.22
#